data_AF-K9DFM9-F1
#
_entry.id   AF-K9DFM9-F1
#
_cell.length_a   1.000
_cell.length_b   1.000
_cell.length_c   1.000
_cell.angle_alpha   90.00
_cell.angle_beta   90.00
_cell.angle_gamma   90.00
#
_symmetry.space_group_name_H-M   'P 1'
#
loop_
_entity.id
_entity.type
_entity.pdbx_description
1 polymer ?
#
loop_
_entity_poly.entity_id
_entity_poly.type
_entity_poly.pdbx_seq_one_letter_code
_entity_poly.pdbx_strand_id
1 'polypeptide(L)'
;MTPDQNVAVLVDCENAQPTVIGEAMQLASTLGRVALRRGYGNHTALASKWQDVLVRHGFAPCMQFQYVAGKNTADIALALDALEMLLDRRADRFVIVTSDSDFVGLCRKLQERGASVHVFGEAKTPAALRHACDRFHESARPAPPEAAPAPAAAVAAVKRRPRFVVEAVRSLALSSPDGRVDLGALGNHLRAAHPGFSHAAYGYKNLRTMLEAYDLLRMHQTEGGHCRVGLASDGAPQPAILHAV
;
A
#
# COMPACT_ATOMS: atom_id res chain seq x y z
N MET A 1 7.21 -36.66 -28.98
CA MET A 1 6.59 -35.43 -28.45
C MET A 1 6.67 -35.50 -26.94
N THR A 2 7.43 -34.62 -26.30
CA THR A 2 7.28 -34.39 -24.85
C THR A 2 5.84 -33.97 -24.60
N PRO A 3 5.11 -34.57 -23.64
CA PRO A 3 3.75 -34.15 -23.33
C PRO A 3 3.74 -32.65 -22.99
N ASP A 4 2.69 -31.95 -23.43
CA ASP A 4 2.48 -30.55 -23.05
C ASP A 4 2.39 -30.49 -21.53
N GLN A 5 3.32 -29.74 -20.93
CA GLN A 5 3.41 -29.61 -19.48
C GLN A 5 2.35 -28.61 -19.03
N ASN A 6 1.40 -29.09 -18.25
CA ASN A 6 0.25 -28.35 -17.77
C ASN A 6 0.57 -27.69 -16.43
N VAL A 7 0.29 -26.40 -16.36
CA VAL A 7 0.57 -25.56 -15.21
C VAL A 7 -0.73 -25.22 -14.49
N ALA A 8 -0.76 -25.45 -13.18
CA ALA A 8 -1.78 -24.93 -12.28
C ALA A 8 -1.25 -23.70 -11.54
N VAL A 9 -2.02 -22.62 -11.55
CA VAL A 9 -1.76 -21.42 -10.74
C VAL A 9 -2.79 -21.36 -9.62
N LEU A 10 -2.32 -21.50 -8.38
CA LEU A 10 -3.16 -21.57 -7.18
C LEU A 10 -2.81 -20.41 -6.26
N VAL A 11 -3.81 -19.65 -5.84
CA VAL A 11 -3.60 -18.40 -5.10
C VAL A 11 -4.30 -18.49 -3.76
N ASP A 12 -3.54 -18.29 -2.68
CA ASP A 12 -4.06 -18.05 -1.35
C ASP A 12 -4.45 -16.56 -1.23
N CYS A 13 -5.72 -16.27 -1.43
CA CYS A 13 -6.23 -14.90 -1.42
C CYS A 13 -6.33 -14.30 -0.01
N GLU A 14 -6.21 -15.10 1.05
CA GLU A 14 -6.24 -14.60 2.43
C GLU A 14 -4.88 -14.04 2.85
N ASN A 15 -3.78 -14.66 2.41
CA ASN A 15 -2.43 -14.28 2.81
C ASN A 15 -1.58 -13.64 1.70
N ALA A 16 -1.97 -13.70 0.43
CA ALA A 16 -1.23 -13.08 -0.67
C ALA A 16 -1.72 -11.67 -1.03
N GLN A 17 -0.90 -10.95 -1.81
CA GLN A 17 -1.25 -9.65 -2.38
C GLN A 17 -1.57 -9.79 -3.88
N PRO A 18 -2.65 -9.14 -4.39
CA PRO A 18 -3.04 -9.25 -5.81
C PRO A 18 -1.99 -8.79 -6.82
N THR A 19 -1.05 -7.94 -6.38
CA THR A 19 0.01 -7.36 -7.24
C THR A 19 0.94 -8.42 -7.82
N VAL A 20 1.09 -9.57 -7.16
CA VAL A 20 1.98 -10.66 -7.61
C VAL A 20 1.43 -11.47 -8.79
N ILE A 21 0.13 -11.36 -9.09
CA ILE A 21 -0.51 -12.21 -10.10
C ILE A 21 0.06 -11.99 -11.50
N GLY A 22 0.44 -10.75 -11.83
CA GLY A 22 1.06 -10.45 -13.11
C GLY A 22 2.35 -11.26 -13.32
N GLU A 23 3.26 -11.18 -12.35
CA GLU A 23 4.53 -11.91 -12.37
C GLU A 23 4.33 -13.43 -12.31
N ALA A 24 3.41 -13.89 -11.47
CA ALA A 24 3.08 -15.32 -11.36
C ALA A 24 2.56 -15.90 -12.68
N MET A 25 1.70 -15.16 -13.38
CA MET A 25 1.15 -15.56 -14.68
C MET A 25 2.21 -15.54 -15.79
N GLN A 26 3.13 -14.57 -15.75
CA GLN A 26 4.27 -14.55 -16.68
C GLN A 26 5.14 -15.78 -16.51
N LEU A 27 5.54 -16.10 -15.26
CA LEU A 27 6.31 -17.31 -14.98
C LEU A 27 5.56 -18.56 -15.40
N ALA A 28 4.27 -18.69 -15.03
CA ALA A 28 3.45 -19.84 -15.37
C ALA A 28 3.43 -20.12 -16.89
N SER A 29 3.38 -19.05 -17.70
CA SER A 29 3.39 -19.13 -19.17
C SER A 29 4.74 -19.58 -19.74
N THR A 30 5.86 -19.28 -19.06
CA THR A 30 7.19 -19.80 -19.45
C THR A 30 7.39 -21.27 -19.09
N LEU A 31 6.66 -21.75 -18.07
CA LEU A 31 6.72 -23.13 -17.67
C LEU A 31 5.98 -23.98 -18.72
N GLY A 32 4.71 -23.68 -19.01
CA GLY A 32 3.96 -24.43 -20.00
C GLY A 32 2.54 -23.92 -20.20
N ARG A 33 1.63 -24.83 -20.60
CA ARG A 33 0.23 -24.47 -20.81
C ARG A 33 -0.45 -24.24 -19.47
N VAL A 34 -0.88 -23.01 -19.19
CA VAL A 34 -1.67 -22.70 -17.98
C VAL A 34 -3.08 -23.27 -18.12
N ALA A 35 -3.28 -24.47 -17.58
CA ALA A 35 -4.51 -25.25 -17.70
C ALA A 35 -5.52 -24.89 -16.59
N LEU A 36 -5.03 -24.52 -15.41
CA LEU A 36 -5.84 -24.32 -14.21
C LEU A 36 -5.43 -23.01 -13.52
N ARG A 37 -6.43 -22.23 -13.11
CA ARG A 37 -6.26 -20.95 -12.41
C ARG A 37 -7.32 -20.86 -11.32
N ARG A 38 -6.93 -20.94 -10.05
CA ARG A 38 -7.86 -20.90 -8.92
C ARG A 38 -7.37 -19.94 -7.84
N GLY A 39 -8.30 -19.16 -7.29
CA GLY A 39 -8.05 -18.28 -6.15
C GLY A 39 -8.93 -18.67 -4.97
N TYR A 40 -8.32 -18.96 -3.82
CA TYR A 40 -8.97 -19.53 -2.65
C TYR A 40 -9.04 -18.50 -1.54
N GLY A 41 -10.20 -18.34 -0.91
CA GLY A 41 -10.34 -17.49 0.26
C GLY A 41 -11.79 -17.29 0.67
N ASN A 42 -11.97 -16.59 1.79
CA ASN A 42 -13.29 -16.18 2.25
C ASN A 42 -13.91 -15.10 1.35
N HIS A 43 -15.21 -14.86 1.55
CA HIS A 43 -15.98 -13.85 0.84
C HIS A 43 -15.32 -12.46 0.85
N THR A 44 -14.82 -12.01 2.01
CA THR A 44 -14.21 -10.69 2.16
C THR A 44 -12.93 -10.54 1.35
N ALA A 45 -12.06 -11.56 1.38
CA ALA A 45 -10.84 -11.56 0.59
C ALA A 45 -11.17 -11.53 -0.92
N LEU A 46 -12.04 -12.44 -1.37
CA LEU A 46 -12.38 -12.58 -2.78
C LEU A 46 -13.10 -11.35 -3.34
N ALA A 47 -14.12 -10.84 -2.66
CA ALA A 47 -14.91 -9.71 -3.14
C ALA A 47 -14.15 -8.38 -3.07
N SER A 48 -13.49 -8.10 -1.94
CA SER A 48 -12.96 -6.75 -1.69
C SER A 48 -11.58 -6.50 -2.27
N LYS A 49 -10.73 -7.54 -2.37
CA LYS A 49 -9.32 -7.38 -2.78
C LYS A 49 -9.01 -8.03 -4.12
N TRP A 50 -9.70 -9.11 -4.46
CA TRP A 50 -9.27 -10.03 -5.50
C TRP A 50 -10.19 -10.07 -6.71
N GLN A 51 -11.44 -9.61 -6.61
CA GLN A 51 -12.45 -9.71 -7.66
C GLN A 51 -11.94 -9.24 -9.02
N ASP A 52 -11.44 -8.01 -9.11
CA ASP A 52 -10.98 -7.44 -10.39
C ASP A 52 -9.79 -8.20 -10.97
N VAL A 53 -8.83 -8.58 -10.13
CA VAL A 53 -7.61 -9.28 -10.57
C VAL A 53 -7.93 -10.70 -11.01
N LEU A 54 -8.77 -11.44 -10.27
CA LEU A 54 -9.17 -12.79 -10.64
C LEU A 54 -9.96 -12.78 -11.95
N VAL A 55 -10.91 -11.85 -12.12
CA VAL A 55 -11.69 -11.71 -13.36
C VAL A 55 -10.77 -11.36 -14.53
N ARG A 56 -9.90 -10.36 -14.37
CA ARG A 56 -8.98 -9.91 -15.42
C ARG A 56 -8.05 -11.01 -15.92
N HIS A 57 -7.58 -11.89 -15.02
CA HIS A 57 -6.67 -12.97 -15.36
C HIS A 57 -7.37 -14.33 -15.60
N GLY A 58 -8.70 -14.37 -15.51
CA GLY A 58 -9.50 -15.58 -15.77
C GLY A 58 -9.29 -16.67 -14.73
N PHE A 59 -9.18 -16.31 -13.45
CA PHE A 59 -9.14 -17.25 -12.34
C PHE A 59 -10.56 -17.63 -11.91
N ALA A 60 -10.76 -18.91 -11.61
CA ALA A 60 -11.97 -19.36 -10.93
C ALA A 60 -11.86 -19.03 -9.43
N PRO A 61 -12.81 -18.26 -8.86
CA PRO A 61 -12.84 -18.02 -7.41
C PRO A 61 -13.38 -19.26 -6.68
N CYS A 62 -12.66 -19.70 -5.66
CA CYS A 62 -12.99 -20.83 -4.79
C CYS A 62 -13.31 -20.31 -3.39
N MET A 63 -14.54 -19.82 -3.22
CA MET A 63 -14.99 -19.26 -1.94
C MET A 63 -15.12 -20.36 -0.88
N GLN A 64 -14.53 -20.13 0.30
CA GLN A 64 -14.71 -20.98 1.46
C GLN A 64 -15.45 -20.23 2.57
N PHE A 65 -16.47 -20.86 3.14
CA PHE A 65 -17.14 -20.37 4.35
C PHE A 65 -16.32 -20.77 5.57
N GLN A 66 -16.02 -19.80 6.43
CA GLN A 66 -15.35 -20.07 7.70
C GLN A 66 -16.40 -20.49 8.73
N TYR A 67 -16.38 -21.77 9.13
CA TYR A 67 -17.24 -22.28 10.21
C TYR A 67 -16.81 -21.78 11.60
N VAL A 68 -15.50 -21.55 11.75
CA VAL A 68 -14.87 -21.00 12.94
C VAL A 68 -13.79 -20.04 12.46
N ALA A 69 -13.79 -18.82 13.00
CA ALA A 69 -12.83 -17.80 12.62
C ALA A 69 -11.39 -18.26 12.91
N GLY A 70 -10.48 -17.98 11.97
CA GLY A 70 -9.06 -18.34 12.09
C GLY A 70 -8.74 -19.82 11.85
N LYS A 71 -9.64 -20.58 11.21
CA LYS A 71 -9.35 -21.92 10.72
C LYS A 71 -8.89 -21.89 9.25
N ASN A 72 -7.99 -22.80 8.92
CA ASN A 72 -7.30 -22.93 7.62
C ASN A 72 -8.20 -23.56 6.52
N THR A 73 -9.47 -23.16 6.42
CA THR A 73 -10.42 -23.79 5.50
C THR A 73 -10.03 -23.57 4.03
N ALA A 74 -9.60 -22.36 3.67
CA ALA A 74 -9.10 -22.05 2.34
C ALA A 74 -7.84 -22.85 1.99
N ASP A 75 -6.91 -22.98 2.95
CA ASP A 75 -5.64 -23.67 2.75
C ASP A 75 -5.83 -25.16 2.53
N ILE A 76 -6.73 -25.78 3.30
CA ILE A 76 -7.09 -27.19 3.13
C ILE A 76 -7.72 -27.42 1.76
N ALA A 77 -8.66 -26.56 1.34
CA ALA A 77 -9.28 -26.68 0.02
C ALA A 77 -8.25 -26.55 -1.12
N LEU A 78 -7.34 -25.57 -1.03
CA LEU A 78 -6.25 -25.39 -1.99
C LEU A 78 -5.35 -26.63 -2.06
N ALA A 79 -4.93 -27.16 -0.90
CA ALA A 79 -4.06 -28.32 -0.83
C ALA A 79 -4.70 -29.59 -1.39
N LEU A 80 -5.99 -29.81 -1.10
CA LEU A 80 -6.75 -30.95 -1.65
C LEU A 80 -6.86 -30.85 -3.17
N ASP A 81 -7.25 -29.68 -3.68
CA ASP A 81 -7.37 -29.45 -5.12
C ASP A 81 -6.02 -29.59 -5.83
N ALA A 82 -4.93 -29.11 -5.25
CA ALA A 82 -3.58 -29.25 -5.81
C ALA A 82 -3.19 -30.73 -5.97
N LEU A 83 -3.46 -31.55 -4.93
CA LEU A 83 -3.20 -32.98 -4.98
C LEU A 83 -4.10 -33.71 -5.97
N GLU A 84 -5.39 -33.36 -6.04
CA GLU A 84 -6.33 -33.91 -7.03
C GLU A 84 -5.83 -33.61 -8.46
N MET A 85 -5.47 -32.35 -8.75
CA MET A 85 -4.94 -31.95 -10.06
C MET A 85 -3.71 -32.74 -10.47
N LEU A 86 -2.83 -33.05 -9.51
CA LEU A 86 -1.64 -33.87 -9.75
C LEU A 86 -2.02 -35.33 -10.03
N LEU A 87 -2.88 -35.91 -9.20
CA LEU A 87 -3.30 -37.31 -9.31
C LEU A 87 -4.09 -37.58 -10.60
N ASP A 88 -4.93 -36.64 -11.01
CA ASP A 88 -5.68 -36.68 -12.27
C ASP A 88 -4.82 -36.36 -13.50
N ARG A 89 -3.53 -36.05 -13.30
CA ARG A 89 -2.57 -35.64 -14.34
C ARG A 89 -3.03 -34.41 -15.13
N ARG A 90 -3.80 -33.54 -14.47
CA ARG A 90 -4.27 -32.26 -15.03
C ARG A 90 -3.23 -31.16 -14.91
N ALA A 91 -2.30 -31.30 -13.97
CA ALA A 91 -1.13 -30.43 -13.82
C ALA A 91 0.08 -31.22 -13.29
N ASP A 92 1.23 -30.98 -13.87
CA ASP A 92 2.54 -31.50 -13.47
C ASP A 92 3.45 -30.38 -12.94
N ARG A 93 3.04 -29.12 -13.11
CA ARG A 93 3.71 -27.96 -12.54
C ARG A 93 2.74 -27.04 -11.80
N PHE A 94 3.20 -26.53 -10.66
CA PHE A 94 2.40 -25.73 -9.75
C PHE A 94 3.09 -24.40 -9.50
N VAL A 95 2.35 -23.31 -9.73
CA VAL A 95 2.69 -21.97 -9.26
C VAL A 95 1.75 -21.66 -8.11
N ILE A 96 2.27 -21.67 -6.89
CA ILE A 96 1.51 -21.42 -5.67
C ILE A 96 1.85 -20.03 -5.16
N VAL A 97 0.84 -19.19 -4.98
CA VAL A 97 1.02 -17.84 -4.46
C VAL A 97 0.59 -17.84 -3.00
N THR A 98 1.56 -17.90 -2.09
CA THR A 98 1.35 -17.88 -0.63
C THR A 98 2.63 -17.49 0.11
N SER A 99 2.47 -16.92 1.31
CA SER A 99 3.57 -16.69 2.26
C SER A 99 3.42 -17.51 3.55
N ASP A 100 2.42 -18.41 3.60
CA ASP A 100 2.12 -19.21 4.79
C ASP A 100 2.95 -20.49 4.85
N SER A 101 3.64 -20.70 5.98
CA SER A 101 4.45 -21.89 6.23
C SER A 101 3.65 -23.19 6.29
N ASP A 102 2.34 -23.14 6.49
CA ASP A 102 1.50 -24.35 6.52
C ASP A 102 1.51 -25.10 5.18
N PHE A 103 1.86 -24.44 4.07
CA PHE A 103 2.00 -25.07 2.75
C PHE A 103 3.31 -25.85 2.54
N VAL A 104 4.22 -25.90 3.51
CA VAL A 104 5.46 -26.70 3.43
C VAL A 104 5.17 -28.17 3.12
N GLY A 105 4.16 -28.74 3.80
CA GLY A 105 3.77 -30.14 3.59
C GLY A 105 3.24 -30.40 2.18
N LEU A 106 2.45 -29.48 1.65
CA LEU A 106 1.94 -29.55 0.28
C LEU A 106 3.08 -29.52 -0.75
N CYS A 107 4.00 -28.56 -0.63
CA CYS A 107 5.11 -28.40 -1.58
C CYS A 107 5.96 -29.68 -1.63
N ARG A 108 6.34 -30.21 -0.46
CA ARG A 108 7.05 -31.50 -0.36
C ARG A 108 6.26 -32.62 -1.02
N LYS A 109 4.96 -32.70 -0.78
CA LYS A 109 4.14 -33.81 -1.30
C LYS A 109 4.01 -33.79 -2.82
N LEU A 110 3.90 -32.61 -3.41
CA LEU A 110 3.88 -32.42 -4.85
C LEU A 110 5.24 -32.81 -5.46
N GLN A 111 6.35 -32.37 -4.86
CA GLN A 111 7.70 -32.71 -5.31
C GLN A 111 8.01 -34.22 -5.18
N GLU A 112 7.65 -34.85 -4.06
CA GLU A 112 7.78 -36.31 -3.85
C GLU A 112 7.15 -37.13 -4.98
N ARG A 113 6.09 -36.58 -5.59
CA ARG A 113 5.33 -37.20 -6.68
C ARG A 113 5.80 -36.76 -8.07
N GLY A 114 6.90 -36.00 -8.14
CA GLY A 114 7.53 -35.59 -9.40
C GLY A 114 6.96 -34.31 -10.03
N ALA A 115 6.13 -33.56 -9.30
CA ALA A 115 5.66 -32.27 -9.79
C ALA A 115 6.70 -31.17 -9.56
N SER A 116 6.76 -30.18 -10.45
CA SER A 116 7.55 -28.98 -10.20
C SER A 116 6.75 -27.93 -9.44
N VAL A 117 7.32 -27.36 -8.39
CA VAL A 117 6.65 -26.42 -7.48
C VAL A 117 7.41 -25.10 -7.41
N HIS A 118 6.76 -24.04 -7.88
CA HIS A 118 7.23 -22.66 -7.81
C HIS A 118 6.33 -21.90 -6.82
N VAL A 119 6.93 -21.21 -5.86
CA VAL A 119 6.18 -20.44 -4.86
C VAL A 119 6.45 -18.96 -5.02
N PHE A 120 5.40 -18.14 -5.03
CA PHE A 120 5.50 -16.69 -4.88
C PHE A 120 5.08 -16.27 -3.49
N GLY A 121 5.94 -15.55 -2.78
CA GLY A 121 5.66 -15.06 -1.44
C GLY A 121 6.46 -13.80 -1.07
N GLU A 122 6.12 -13.19 0.05
CA GLU A 122 6.75 -11.97 0.53
C GLU A 122 8.19 -12.22 1.02
N ALA A 123 8.99 -11.15 1.12
CA ALA A 123 10.37 -11.21 1.64
C ALA A 123 10.49 -11.86 3.03
N LYS A 124 9.49 -11.67 3.89
CA LYS A 124 9.46 -12.25 5.25
C LYS A 124 9.01 -13.72 5.29
N THR A 125 8.75 -14.35 4.15
CA THR A 125 8.30 -15.74 4.09
C THR A 125 9.32 -16.67 4.77
N PRO A 126 8.90 -17.56 5.68
CA PRO A 126 9.80 -18.44 6.42
C PRO A 126 10.69 -19.30 5.51
N ALA A 127 11.95 -19.50 5.92
CA ALA A 127 12.92 -20.32 5.18
C ALA A 127 12.42 -21.76 4.93
N ALA A 128 11.62 -22.31 5.84
CA ALA A 128 11.04 -23.64 5.70
C ALA A 128 10.23 -23.78 4.39
N LEU A 129 9.38 -22.80 4.05
CA LEU A 129 8.62 -22.82 2.81
C LEU A 129 9.52 -22.62 1.59
N ARG A 130 10.48 -21.68 1.68
CA ARG A 130 11.44 -21.39 0.61
C ARG A 130 12.25 -22.63 0.22
N HIS A 131 12.64 -23.45 1.19
CA HIS A 131 13.38 -24.69 0.96
C HIS A 131 12.49 -25.90 0.59
N ALA A 132 11.18 -25.80 0.78
CA ALA A 132 10.23 -26.87 0.47
C ALA A 132 9.71 -26.84 -0.97
N CYS A 133 10.04 -25.82 -1.76
CA CYS A 133 9.70 -25.70 -3.17
C CYS A 133 10.95 -25.75 -4.05
N ASP A 134 10.79 -25.96 -5.36
CA ASP A 134 11.94 -25.98 -6.29
C ASP A 134 12.52 -24.58 -6.47
N ARG A 135 11.64 -23.59 -6.59
CA ARG A 135 12.01 -22.18 -6.74
C ARG A 135 11.05 -21.29 -6.00
N PHE A 136 11.62 -20.46 -5.14
CA PHE A 136 10.91 -19.38 -4.47
C PHE A 136 11.14 -18.07 -5.21
N HIS A 137 10.06 -17.36 -5.49
CA HIS A 137 10.03 -16.06 -6.14
C HIS A 137 9.54 -15.05 -5.11
N GLU A 138 10.39 -14.08 -4.79
CA GLU A 138 9.99 -13.02 -3.90
C GLU A 138 9.07 -12.06 -4.65
N SER A 139 7.83 -11.91 -4.18
CA SER A 139 6.91 -10.94 -4.76
C SER A 139 7.51 -9.55 -4.64
N ALA A 140 7.71 -8.85 -5.76
CA ALA A 140 8.17 -7.48 -5.71
C ALA A 140 7.20 -6.68 -4.83
N ARG A 141 7.73 -5.96 -3.83
CA ARG A 141 6.95 -4.94 -3.13
C ARG A 141 6.36 -4.05 -4.23
N PRO A 142 5.05 -3.80 -4.28
CA PRO A 142 4.52 -2.90 -5.29
C PRO A 142 5.30 -1.60 -5.20
N ALA A 143 6.05 -1.29 -6.26
CA ALA A 143 6.37 0.08 -6.52
C ALA A 143 5.03 0.82 -6.54
N PRO A 144 4.91 1.98 -5.88
CA PRO A 144 3.70 2.78 -6.00
C PRO A 144 3.38 2.90 -7.49
N PRO A 145 2.10 2.76 -7.89
CA PRO A 145 1.74 2.84 -9.30
C PRO A 145 2.33 4.12 -9.88
N GLU A 146 2.95 4.01 -11.05
CA GLU A 146 3.37 5.15 -11.84
C GLU A 146 2.11 5.91 -12.29
N ALA A 147 1.62 6.73 -11.38
CA ALA A 147 0.80 7.89 -11.62
C ALA A 147 1.63 9.09 -11.16
N ALA A 148 1.57 10.17 -11.95
CA ALA A 148 2.21 11.46 -11.77
C ALA A 148 2.55 11.85 -10.30
N PRO A 149 3.68 12.53 -10.08
CA PRO A 149 4.39 12.54 -8.80
C PRO A 149 3.51 13.07 -7.67
N ALA A 150 3.27 12.23 -6.66
CA ALA A 150 2.67 12.62 -5.40
C ALA A 150 3.29 11.81 -4.24
N PRO A 151 3.40 12.41 -3.04
CA PRO A 151 4.66 12.44 -2.30
C PRO A 151 4.84 11.31 -1.27
N ALA A 152 6.11 11.11 -0.93
CA ALA A 152 6.67 10.06 -0.11
C ALA A 152 6.07 9.93 1.30
N ALA A 153 6.07 8.68 1.77
CA ALA A 153 5.59 8.22 3.06
C ALA A 153 6.22 8.93 4.27
N ALA A 154 5.38 9.16 5.28
CA ALA A 154 5.74 9.66 6.59
C ALA A 154 6.65 8.67 7.34
N VAL A 155 7.95 8.97 7.33
CA VAL A 155 8.86 8.65 8.43
C VAL A 155 8.40 9.49 9.62
N ALA A 156 8.38 8.95 10.84
CA ALA A 156 8.04 9.70 12.06
C ALA A 156 8.87 10.99 12.11
N ALA A 157 8.22 12.10 11.78
CA ALA A 157 8.90 13.32 11.42
C ALA A 157 9.29 14.06 12.69
N VAL A 158 10.61 14.20 12.90
CA VAL A 158 11.15 15.34 13.63
C VAL A 158 10.46 16.58 13.06
N LYS A 159 9.73 17.33 13.89
CA LYS A 159 9.00 18.53 13.45
C LYS A 159 10.01 19.54 12.92
N ARG A 160 10.13 19.68 11.60
CA ARG A 160 11.14 20.53 10.94
C ARG A 160 10.54 21.89 10.63
N ARG A 161 11.24 22.96 11.01
CA ARG A 161 10.83 24.37 10.78
C ARG A 161 11.64 25.00 9.64
N PRO A 162 11.33 24.74 8.36
CA PRO A 162 12.09 25.31 7.25
C PRO A 162 11.97 26.84 7.14
N ARG A 163 13.10 27.51 6.87
CA ARG A 163 13.19 28.98 6.80
C ARG A 163 12.31 29.62 5.72
N PHE A 164 12.08 28.93 4.60
CA PHE A 164 11.27 29.48 3.49
C PHE A 164 9.82 29.77 3.88
N VAL A 165 9.29 29.14 4.94
CA VAL A 165 7.93 29.41 5.43
C VAL A 165 7.83 30.82 6.03
N VAL A 166 8.85 31.24 6.78
CA VAL A 166 8.93 32.60 7.33
C VAL A 166 9.12 33.63 6.22
N GLU A 167 9.92 33.29 5.21
CA GLU A 167 10.15 34.14 4.04
C GLU A 167 8.89 34.34 3.18
N ALA A 168 8.11 33.28 2.97
CA ALA A 168 6.82 33.34 2.29
C ALA A 168 5.81 34.24 3.05
N VAL A 169 5.76 34.13 4.38
CA VAL A 169 4.93 35.03 5.19
C VAL A 169 5.41 36.47 5.07
N ARG A 170 6.73 36.71 5.14
CA ARG A 170 7.32 38.04 4.95
C ARG A 170 6.99 38.63 3.58
N SER A 171 7.12 37.86 2.52
CA SER A 171 6.84 38.29 1.14
C SER A 171 5.37 38.69 0.94
N LEU A 172 4.44 37.86 1.41
CA LEU A 172 3.00 38.14 1.28
C LEU A 172 2.52 39.25 2.22
N ALA A 173 3.15 39.38 3.39
CA ALA A 173 2.84 40.47 4.33
C ALA A 173 3.20 41.85 3.74
N LEU A 174 4.26 41.95 2.93
CA LEU A 174 4.64 43.20 2.24
C LEU A 174 3.59 43.67 1.22
N SER A 175 2.79 42.74 0.68
CA SER A 175 1.73 43.03 -0.29
C SER A 175 0.34 43.15 0.35
N SER A 176 0.24 43.03 1.68
CA SER A 176 -1.02 43.05 2.42
C SER A 176 -1.12 44.33 3.26
N PRO A 177 -2.24 45.09 3.20
CA PRO A 177 -2.36 46.38 3.89
C PRO A 177 -2.25 46.28 5.42
N ASP A 178 -2.61 45.13 6.00
CA ASP A 178 -2.56 44.89 7.46
C ASP A 178 -1.28 44.14 7.90
N GLY A 179 -0.34 43.86 6.99
CA GLY A 179 0.86 43.03 7.26
C GLY A 179 0.55 41.58 7.68
N ARG A 180 -0.71 41.15 7.51
CA ARG A 180 -1.23 39.84 7.89
C ARG A 180 -1.69 39.09 6.65
N VAL A 181 -1.35 37.82 6.61
CA VAL A 181 -1.58 36.96 5.45
C VAL A 181 -2.64 35.93 5.80
N ASP A 182 -3.62 35.74 4.92
CA ASP A 182 -4.59 34.67 5.06
C ASP A 182 -3.93 33.29 4.92
N LEU A 183 -4.33 32.33 5.77
CA LEU A 183 -3.74 30.98 5.75
C LEU A 183 -3.94 30.26 4.41
N GLY A 184 -5.07 30.48 3.74
CA GLY A 184 -5.34 29.94 2.41
C GLY A 184 -4.45 30.55 1.33
N ALA A 185 -4.29 31.87 1.36
CA ALA A 185 -3.38 32.58 0.46
C ALA A 185 -1.92 32.14 0.65
N LEU A 186 -1.48 32.00 1.91
CA LEU A 186 -0.15 31.48 2.24
C LEU A 186 0.05 30.05 1.75
N GLY A 187 -0.94 29.17 1.96
CA GLY A 187 -0.88 27.78 1.49
C GLY A 187 -0.82 27.67 -0.04
N ASN A 188 -1.48 28.58 -0.77
CA ASN A 188 -1.39 28.64 -2.23
C ASN A 188 -0.02 29.12 -2.70
N HIS A 189 0.50 30.18 -2.08
CA HIS A 189 1.82 30.72 -2.41
C HIS A 189 2.94 29.71 -2.12
N LEU A 190 2.89 29.00 -0.99
CA LEU A 190 3.88 27.97 -0.64
C LEU A 190 3.90 26.83 -1.67
N ARG A 191 2.74 26.41 -2.19
CA ARG A 191 2.65 25.38 -3.23
C ARG A 191 3.14 25.87 -4.60
N ALA A 192 2.93 27.14 -4.92
CA ALA A 192 3.40 27.74 -6.16
C ALA A 192 4.93 27.97 -6.14
N ALA A 193 5.47 28.46 -5.01
CA ALA A 193 6.90 28.72 -4.86
C ALA A 193 7.74 27.45 -4.64
N HIS A 194 7.16 26.42 -4.01
CA HIS A 194 7.84 25.16 -3.72
C HIS A 194 6.99 23.96 -4.15
N PRO A 195 7.12 23.51 -5.42
CA PRO A 195 6.46 22.30 -5.91
C PRO A 195 6.87 21.09 -5.05
N GLY A 196 5.90 20.47 -4.38
CA GLY A 196 6.14 19.37 -3.41
C GLY A 196 6.00 19.76 -1.94
N PHE A 197 5.72 21.03 -1.62
CA PHE A 197 5.42 21.46 -0.26
C PHE A 197 4.16 20.79 0.28
N SER A 198 4.29 20.13 1.44
CA SER A 198 3.17 19.63 2.25
C SER A 198 3.53 19.75 3.73
N HIS A 199 2.64 20.27 4.56
CA HIS A 199 2.84 20.33 6.01
C HIS A 199 3.08 18.94 6.62
N ALA A 200 2.52 17.88 6.00
CA ALA A 200 2.74 16.50 6.40
C ALA A 200 4.18 16.05 6.17
N ALA A 201 4.83 16.51 5.10
CA ALA A 201 6.24 16.22 4.80
C ALA A 201 7.21 16.78 5.87
N TYR A 202 6.77 17.78 6.64
CA TYR A 202 7.52 18.38 7.73
C TYR A 202 7.05 17.95 9.13
N GLY A 203 6.12 16.99 9.20
CA GLY A 203 5.64 16.41 10.46
C GLY A 203 4.48 17.13 11.14
N TYR A 204 3.74 17.96 10.41
CA TYR A 204 2.62 18.73 10.93
C TYR A 204 1.27 18.26 10.37
N LYS A 205 0.27 18.18 11.25
CA LYS A 205 -1.08 17.71 10.92
C LYS A 205 -1.81 18.66 9.96
N ASN A 206 -1.52 19.96 10.05
CA ASN A 206 -2.09 20.99 9.20
C ASN A 206 -1.16 22.23 9.17
N LEU A 207 -1.40 23.15 8.23
CA LEU A 207 -0.59 24.36 8.09
C LEU A 207 -0.62 25.24 9.36
N ARG A 208 -1.76 25.28 10.08
CA ARG A 208 -1.89 25.98 11.37
C ARG A 208 -0.87 25.48 12.39
N THR A 209 -0.85 24.18 12.69
CA THR A 209 0.06 23.56 13.66
C THR A 209 1.53 23.69 13.25
N MET A 210 1.81 23.83 11.95
CA MET A 210 3.13 24.16 11.43
C MET A 210 3.53 25.60 11.76
N LEU A 211 2.63 26.57 11.54
CA LEU A 211 2.90 28.00 11.79
C LEU A 211 2.98 28.32 13.29
N GLU A 212 2.15 27.68 14.12
CA GLU A 212 2.19 27.80 15.60
C GLU A 212 3.52 27.30 16.18
N ALA A 213 4.24 26.46 15.44
CA ALA A 213 5.57 26.03 15.83
C ALA A 213 6.66 27.07 15.49
N TYR A 214 6.39 28.21 14.87
CA TYR A 214 7.44 29.23 14.64
C TYR A 214 7.33 30.34 15.67
N ASP A 215 8.42 30.54 16.42
CA ASP A 215 8.51 31.63 17.40
C ASP A 215 8.48 33.02 16.74
N LEU A 216 8.79 33.10 15.45
CA LEU A 216 8.80 34.31 14.62
C LEU A 216 7.45 34.64 13.98
N LEU A 217 6.42 33.81 14.16
CA LEU A 217 5.11 33.97 13.51
C LEU A 217 4.00 34.05 14.57
N ARG A 218 3.01 34.91 14.34
CA ARG A 218 1.87 35.06 15.25
C ARG A 218 0.57 34.82 14.51
N MET A 219 -0.29 33.99 15.10
CA MET A 219 -1.62 33.70 14.58
C MET A 219 -2.66 34.67 15.14
N HIS A 220 -3.55 35.13 14.26
CA HIS A 220 -4.69 35.97 14.58
C HIS A 220 -5.96 35.30 14.05
N GLN A 221 -6.91 35.03 14.94
CA GLN A 221 -8.26 34.59 14.55
C GLN A 221 -9.12 35.82 14.30
N THR A 222 -9.86 35.83 13.19
CA THR A 222 -10.84 36.87 12.88
C THR A 222 -12.24 36.38 13.24
N GLU A 223 -13.18 37.30 13.51
CA GLU A 223 -14.54 36.99 13.99
C GLU A 223 -15.36 36.08 13.06
N GLY A 224 -14.96 35.95 11.79
CA GLY A 224 -15.55 35.01 10.81
C GLY A 224 -14.92 33.61 10.76
N GLY A 225 -14.09 33.22 11.74
CA GLY A 225 -13.44 31.90 11.77
C GLY A 225 -12.23 31.75 10.84
N HIS A 226 -11.92 32.76 10.03
CA HIS A 226 -10.72 32.78 9.20
C HIS A 226 -9.48 33.10 10.03
N CYS A 227 -8.39 32.40 9.76
CA CYS A 227 -7.12 32.58 10.47
C CYS A 227 -6.12 33.26 9.57
N ARG A 228 -5.49 34.30 10.11
CA ARG A 228 -4.41 35.04 9.48
C ARG A 228 -3.12 34.86 10.27
N VAL A 229 -1.98 34.91 9.59
CA VAL A 229 -0.65 34.85 10.20
C VAL A 229 0.15 36.09 9.80
N GLY A 230 0.85 36.66 10.77
CA GLY A 230 1.79 37.75 10.56
C GLY A 230 3.16 37.41 11.12
N LEU A 231 4.17 38.19 10.74
CA LEU A 231 5.44 38.18 11.45
C LEU A 231 5.21 38.63 12.89
N ALA A 232 5.82 37.95 13.85
CA ALA A 232 5.89 38.44 15.22
C ALA A 232 6.76 39.70 15.19
N SER A 233 6.12 40.88 15.14
CA SER A 233 6.82 42.14 15.28
C SER A 233 7.40 42.25 16.68
N ASP A 234 8.68 42.59 16.75
CA ASP A 234 9.33 43.07 17.96
C ASP A 234 8.65 44.41 18.34
N GLY A 235 7.73 44.37 19.30
CA GLY A 235 7.11 45.55 19.91
C GLY A 235 5.83 46.13 19.26
N ALA A 236 4.87 46.45 20.17
CA ALA A 236 3.74 47.40 20.08
C ALA A 236 2.33 46.84 19.69
N PRO A 237 1.24 47.44 20.22
CA PRO A 237 0.38 46.84 21.25
C PRO A 237 -0.96 46.30 20.71
N GLN A 238 -1.62 45.48 21.53
CA GLN A 238 -3.02 45.07 21.33
C GLN A 238 -3.95 46.31 21.29
N PRO A 239 -4.90 46.41 20.35
CA PRO A 239 -6.06 47.25 20.58
C PRO A 239 -6.90 46.60 21.68
N ALA A 240 -7.08 47.34 22.77
CA ALA A 240 -7.98 47.00 23.85
C ALA A 240 -9.40 46.81 23.31
N ILE A 241 -10.02 45.70 23.69
CA ILE A 241 -11.46 45.51 23.51
C ILE A 241 -12.15 46.50 24.45
N LEU A 242 -12.72 47.55 23.88
CA LEU A 242 -13.67 48.41 24.55
C LEU A 242 -15.00 47.62 24.61
N HIS A 243 -15.26 46.95 25.74
CA HIS A 243 -16.61 46.50 26.04
C HIS A 243 -17.45 47.75 26.37
N ALA A 244 -18.39 48.06 25.47
CA ALA A 244 -19.51 48.93 25.77
C ALA A 244 -20.64 48.08 26.37
N VAL A 245 -21.21 48.64 27.43
CA VAL A 245 -22.41 48.26 28.20
C VAL A 245 -22.23 47.15 29.23
#